data_AF-A0A936BRM3-F1
#
_entry.id   AF-A0A936BRM3-F1
#
_cell.length_a   1.000
_cell.length_b   1.000
_cell.length_c   1.000
_cell.angle_alpha   90.00
_cell.angle_beta   90.00
_cell.angle_gamma   90.00
#
_symmetry.space_group_name_H-M   'P 1'
#
loop_
_entity.id
_entity.type
_entity.pdbx_description
1 polymer ?
#
loop_
_entity_poly.entity_id
_entity_poly.type
_entity_poly.pdbx_seq_one_letter_code
_entity_poly.pdbx_strand_id
1 'polypeptide(L)'
;MRTPFLPTAILALPALLACAGGAASGASTTYVPPEPDERHLRNIRQLTFGGNNAEAYFSQDGKKIIYQWQQKVDAGCDQQYTMNLDGSNKRRVSNGQGRTTCGAFIQNDTRVLYSSTFAHDTACPTPPDKSHGYVWPLGHLEIYTSKLDGSDLRQLTKNGWYNAETTLSPDGKTLIFTSTMDGDIELYTMHVDGTGLKRLTHRVGYDGGAWFSPDGKQIVWRAGYPKTAADTADYLGLLRDRMVRPSKVEVWVANADGSNARQITNLGGANFAPIFTPDGRKIIFSSNYEHPRSGNFDLYLINPDGTGLEKITTHNDFDSFPMFSPDGKKLLWASNRNQKEVGETNIFIADWVD
;
A
#
# COMPACT_ATOMS: atom_id res chain seq x y z
N MET A 1 25.52 70.80 -35.78
CA MET A 1 24.26 70.03 -35.93
C MET A 1 24.57 68.69 -36.55
N ARG A 2 24.26 67.60 -35.82
CA ARG A 2 24.07 66.19 -36.21
C ARG A 2 25.06 65.54 -37.21
N THR A 3 25.99 64.78 -36.65
CA THR A 3 26.67 63.62 -37.23
C THR A 3 25.72 62.43 -37.41
N PRO A 4 25.98 61.53 -38.38
CA PRO A 4 25.61 60.12 -38.28
C PRO A 4 26.86 59.23 -38.19
N PHE A 5 26.73 58.20 -37.36
CA PHE A 5 27.71 57.19 -36.98
C PHE A 5 27.25 55.80 -37.48
N LEU A 6 28.20 54.85 -37.42
CA LEU A 6 28.14 53.37 -37.45
C LEU A 6 28.41 52.65 -38.82
N PRO A 7 28.94 51.40 -38.81
CA PRO A 7 29.77 50.75 -37.77
C PRO A 7 30.95 49.90 -38.27
N THR A 8 31.89 49.70 -37.33
CA THR A 8 33.01 48.75 -37.36
C THR A 8 32.52 47.33 -37.05
N ALA A 9 33.01 46.34 -37.80
CA ALA A 9 32.75 44.91 -37.59
C ALA A 9 33.45 44.39 -36.34
N ILE A 10 32.72 43.65 -35.49
CA ILE A 10 33.24 42.90 -34.34
C ILE A 10 33.37 41.42 -34.75
N LEU A 11 34.60 40.89 -34.74
CA LEU A 11 34.86 39.45 -34.80
C LEU A 11 34.56 38.81 -33.45
N ALA A 12 33.67 37.82 -33.44
CA ALA A 12 33.36 37.00 -32.27
C ALA A 12 34.38 35.86 -32.11
N LEU A 13 34.96 35.72 -30.91
CA LEU A 13 35.65 34.51 -30.47
C LEU A 13 34.62 33.44 -30.03
N PRO A 14 34.85 32.15 -30.31
CA PRO A 14 33.99 31.09 -29.80
C PRO A 14 34.32 30.79 -28.33
N ALA A 15 33.31 30.87 -27.46
CA ALA A 15 33.40 30.42 -26.08
C ALA A 15 33.32 28.88 -26.04
N LEU A 16 34.34 28.24 -25.46
CA LEU A 16 34.29 26.82 -25.09
C LEU A 16 33.23 26.62 -23.99
N LEU A 17 32.14 25.93 -24.33
CA LEU A 17 31.20 25.40 -23.35
C LEU A 17 31.89 24.25 -22.59
N ALA A 18 32.25 24.50 -21.34
CA ALA A 18 32.56 23.44 -20.39
C ALA A 18 31.24 22.72 -20.03
N CYS A 19 31.11 21.45 -20.43
CA CYS A 19 30.06 20.57 -19.95
C CYS A 19 30.27 20.34 -18.46
N ALA A 20 29.54 21.06 -17.61
CA ALA A 20 29.39 20.72 -16.21
C ALA A 20 28.59 19.42 -16.13
N GLY A 21 29.28 18.30 -15.90
CA GLY A 21 28.66 17.04 -15.54
C GLY A 21 27.83 17.24 -14.27
N GLY A 22 26.51 17.08 -14.38
CA GLY A 22 25.64 17.06 -13.21
C GLY A 22 26.07 15.93 -12.28
N ALA A 23 26.50 16.28 -11.07
CA ALA A 23 26.69 15.32 -10.00
C ALA A 23 25.32 14.66 -9.74
N ALA A 24 25.22 13.36 -10.00
CA ALA A 24 24.09 12.57 -9.52
C ALA A 24 24.06 12.73 -7.99
N SER A 25 23.00 13.35 -7.46
CA SER A 25 22.78 13.44 -6.03
C SER A 25 22.63 12.02 -5.49
N GLY A 26 23.69 11.47 -4.90
CA GLY A 26 23.63 10.18 -4.22
C GLY A 26 22.55 10.23 -3.14
N ALA A 27 21.64 9.26 -3.15
CA ALA A 27 20.63 9.14 -2.11
C ALA A 27 21.34 9.02 -0.74
N SER A 28 21.09 9.98 0.15
CA SER A 28 21.62 9.93 1.52
C SER A 28 20.83 8.89 2.30
N THR A 29 21.52 7.90 2.86
CA THR A 29 20.87 6.91 3.74
C THR A 29 20.67 7.52 5.12
N THR A 30 19.41 7.69 5.54
CA THR A 30 19.06 8.15 6.89
C THR A 30 18.78 6.95 7.79
N TYR A 31 19.70 6.67 8.72
CA TYR A 31 19.48 5.67 9.77
C TYR A 31 18.66 6.26 10.92
N VAL A 32 17.79 5.43 11.48
CA VAL A 32 16.95 5.77 12.64
C VAL A 32 17.20 4.70 13.73
N PRO A 33 17.40 5.07 15.00
CA PRO A 33 17.49 4.07 16.05
C PRO A 33 16.12 3.38 16.25
N PRO A 34 16.08 2.07 16.56
CA PRO A 34 14.86 1.44 17.05
C PRO A 34 14.45 2.06 18.39
N GLU A 35 13.16 2.07 18.69
CA GLU A 35 12.70 2.34 20.05
C GLU A 35 13.22 1.25 21.02
N PRO A 36 13.39 1.53 22.33
CA PRO A 36 14.07 0.61 23.26
C PRO A 36 13.51 -0.83 23.29
N ASP A 37 12.20 -0.99 23.08
CA ASP A 37 11.51 -2.28 23.14
C ASP A 37 11.34 -2.95 21.75
N GLU A 38 11.78 -2.31 20.66
CA GLU A 38 11.73 -2.85 19.29
C GLU A 38 12.85 -3.87 19.04
N ARG A 39 12.72 -5.06 19.65
CA ARG A 39 13.78 -6.08 19.64
C ARG A 39 14.04 -6.73 18.28
N HIS A 40 13.03 -6.79 17.41
CA HIS A 40 13.10 -7.44 16.10
C HIS A 40 13.66 -6.55 14.99
N LEU A 41 13.86 -5.25 15.26
CA LEU A 41 14.27 -4.26 14.26
C LEU A 41 15.71 -3.82 14.50
N ARG A 42 16.57 -3.98 13.49
CA ARG A 42 17.95 -3.49 13.48
C ARG A 42 18.22 -2.68 12.22
N ASN A 43 19.20 -1.79 12.30
CA ASN A 43 19.67 -0.97 11.17
C ASN A 43 18.52 -0.30 10.40
N ILE A 44 17.56 0.31 11.13
CA ILE A 44 16.40 0.95 10.52
C ILE A 44 16.87 2.09 9.62
N ARG A 45 16.38 2.09 8.38
CA ARG A 45 16.63 3.14 7.38
C ARG A 45 15.31 3.73 6.90
N GLN A 46 15.24 5.05 6.85
CA GLN A 46 14.16 5.77 6.20
C GLN A 46 14.41 5.83 4.69
N LEU A 47 13.43 5.43 3.88
CA LEU A 47 13.54 5.37 2.43
C LEU A 47 12.83 6.52 1.71
N THR A 48 11.76 7.06 2.29
CA THR A 48 11.01 8.19 1.71
C THR A 48 11.00 9.40 2.63
N PHE A 49 10.73 10.56 2.04
CA PHE A 49 10.70 11.84 2.73
C PHE A 49 9.61 12.71 2.11
N GLY A 50 8.78 13.34 2.95
CA GLY A 50 7.74 14.28 2.56
C GLY A 50 6.48 13.65 1.93
N GLY A 51 5.37 14.36 2.12
CA GLY A 51 4.07 13.92 1.65
C GLY A 51 3.54 12.72 2.42
N ASN A 52 2.70 11.91 1.78
CA ASN A 52 2.17 10.68 2.38
C ASN A 52 2.62 9.46 1.57
N ASN A 53 3.21 8.48 2.24
CA ASN A 53 3.73 7.26 1.63
C ASN A 53 3.13 6.04 2.34
N ALA A 54 2.65 5.06 1.58
CA ALA A 54 2.01 3.88 2.14
C ALA A 54 2.19 2.64 1.26
N GLU A 55 1.87 1.46 1.81
CA GLU A 55 1.77 0.19 1.08
C GLU A 55 2.98 -0.07 0.17
N ALA A 56 4.16 -0.14 0.79
CA ALA A 56 5.38 -0.46 0.08
C ALA A 56 5.58 -1.97 -0.04
N TYR A 57 5.77 -2.46 -1.26
CA TYR A 57 5.93 -3.87 -1.53
C TYR A 57 7.17 -4.20 -2.36
N PHE A 58 7.89 -5.26 -1.97
CA PHE A 58 9.10 -5.73 -2.63
C PHE A 58 8.83 -6.29 -4.03
N SER A 59 9.80 -6.09 -4.92
CA SER A 59 9.97 -6.92 -6.11
C SER A 59 10.30 -8.36 -5.73
N GLN A 60 10.03 -9.30 -6.63
CA GLN A 60 10.29 -10.72 -6.42
C GLN A 60 11.78 -11.01 -6.19
N ASP A 61 12.67 -10.27 -6.87
CA ASP A 61 14.11 -10.35 -6.64
C ASP A 61 14.60 -9.63 -5.36
N GLY A 62 13.70 -8.94 -4.65
CA GLY A 62 13.98 -8.22 -3.41
C GLY A 62 14.83 -6.95 -3.57
N LYS A 63 15.05 -6.43 -4.79
CA LYS A 63 15.95 -5.27 -5.02
C LYS A 63 15.24 -3.93 -5.14
N LYS A 64 13.93 -3.94 -5.37
CA LYS A 64 13.10 -2.74 -5.53
C LYS A 64 11.87 -2.83 -4.67
N ILE A 65 11.22 -1.68 -4.51
CA ILE A 65 9.88 -1.61 -3.96
C ILE A 65 8.97 -0.82 -4.91
N ILE A 66 7.68 -1.15 -4.88
CA ILE A 66 6.57 -0.33 -5.39
C ILE A 66 5.83 0.23 -4.18
N TYR A 67 5.37 1.47 -4.24
CA TYR A 67 4.69 2.11 -3.11
C TYR A 67 3.78 3.24 -3.58
N GLN A 68 2.80 3.58 -2.75
CA GLN A 68 1.94 4.73 -2.93
C GLN A 68 2.64 5.99 -2.44
N TRP A 69 2.55 7.06 -3.23
CA TRP A 69 2.98 8.39 -2.79
C TRP A 69 2.01 9.47 -3.21
N GLN A 70 1.68 10.33 -2.25
CA GLN A 70 0.98 11.59 -2.41
C GLN A 70 1.94 12.72 -2.05
N GLN A 71 2.06 13.73 -2.92
CA GLN A 71 3.08 14.77 -2.76
C GLN A 71 2.86 15.66 -1.52
N LYS A 72 1.61 15.93 -1.16
CA LYS A 72 1.24 16.69 0.04
C LYS A 72 0.55 15.76 1.02
N VAL A 73 0.71 16.02 2.31
CA VAL A 73 0.13 15.18 3.38
C VAL A 73 -1.40 15.16 3.35
N ASP A 74 -2.04 16.26 2.95
CA ASP A 74 -3.50 16.44 3.04
C ASP A 74 -4.19 16.66 1.68
N ALA A 75 -3.45 16.56 0.57
CA ALA A 75 -3.98 16.92 -0.75
C ALA A 75 -3.33 16.19 -1.93
N GLY A 76 -4.13 15.92 -2.95
CA GLY A 76 -3.71 15.26 -4.19
C GLY A 76 -4.12 13.80 -4.26
N CYS A 77 -3.54 13.06 -5.21
CA CYS A 77 -3.83 11.66 -5.45
C CYS A 77 -2.63 10.81 -5.10
N ASP A 78 -2.87 9.67 -4.46
CA ASP A 78 -1.90 8.57 -4.43
C ASP A 78 -1.55 8.14 -5.85
N GLN A 79 -0.26 8.11 -6.15
CA GLN A 79 0.30 7.60 -7.40
C GLN A 79 1.27 6.46 -7.08
N GLN A 80 1.46 5.53 -8.02
CA GLN A 80 2.38 4.41 -7.83
C GLN A 80 3.79 4.80 -8.25
N TYR A 81 4.74 4.56 -7.36
CA TYR A 81 6.16 4.76 -7.60
C TYR A 81 6.93 3.47 -7.36
N THR A 82 8.05 3.32 -8.05
CA THR A 82 9.05 2.30 -7.72
C THR A 82 10.39 2.95 -7.40
N MET A 83 11.18 2.33 -6.55
CA MET A 83 12.56 2.73 -6.26
C MET A 83 13.43 1.53 -5.86
N ASN A 84 14.75 1.72 -5.83
CA ASN A 84 15.70 0.78 -5.25
C ASN A 84 15.66 0.84 -3.70
N LEU A 85 16.18 -0.18 -3.02
CA LEU A 85 16.24 -0.23 -1.54
C LEU A 85 17.20 0.79 -0.88
N ASP A 86 17.95 1.55 -1.67
CA ASP A 86 18.77 2.68 -1.22
C ASP A 86 18.08 4.04 -1.45
N GLY A 87 16.82 4.03 -1.90
CA GLY A 87 16.05 5.23 -2.24
C GLY A 87 16.36 5.82 -3.61
N SER A 88 17.34 5.28 -4.35
CA SER A 88 17.66 5.73 -5.70
C SER A 88 16.64 5.25 -6.74
N ASN A 89 16.68 5.85 -7.93
CA ASN A 89 15.83 5.49 -9.07
C ASN A 89 14.32 5.54 -8.79
N LYS A 90 13.88 6.48 -7.94
CA LYS A 90 12.46 6.80 -7.74
C LYS A 90 11.84 7.21 -9.08
N ARG A 91 10.81 6.49 -9.51
CA ARG A 91 10.06 6.75 -10.75
C ARG A 91 8.57 6.47 -10.56
N ARG A 92 7.71 7.31 -11.14
CA ARG A 92 6.28 7.04 -11.22
C ARG A 92 6.04 5.95 -12.26
N VAL A 93 5.20 4.97 -11.94
CA VAL A 93 4.81 3.89 -12.85
C VAL A 93 3.33 3.95 -13.24
N SER A 94 2.52 4.72 -12.51
CA SER A 94 1.17 5.10 -12.92
C SER A 94 1.17 6.27 -13.90
N ASN A 95 0.05 6.45 -14.62
CA ASN A 95 -0.11 7.46 -15.67
C ASN A 95 -0.30 8.90 -15.16
N GLY A 96 -0.41 9.12 -13.84
CA GLY A 96 -0.62 10.44 -13.26
C GLY A 96 -2.08 10.90 -13.23
N GLN A 97 -3.04 10.05 -13.60
CA GLN A 97 -4.47 10.36 -13.59
C GLN A 97 -5.19 9.53 -12.53
N GLY A 98 -6.24 10.11 -11.96
CA GLY A 98 -7.06 9.47 -10.93
C GLY A 98 -6.27 9.13 -9.67
N ARG A 99 -6.95 8.53 -8.69
CA ARG A 99 -6.26 7.91 -7.55
C ARG A 99 -5.72 6.56 -7.96
N THR A 100 -4.60 6.14 -7.38
CA THR A 100 -4.10 4.77 -7.49
C THR A 100 -3.89 4.15 -6.12
N THR A 101 -3.94 2.83 -6.02
CA THR A 101 -3.67 2.12 -4.76
C THR A 101 -3.21 0.68 -5.00
N CYS A 102 -2.65 0.05 -3.97
CA CYS A 102 -2.31 -1.38 -3.93
C CYS A 102 -1.44 -1.84 -5.11
N GLY A 103 -0.22 -1.29 -5.17
CA GLY A 103 0.75 -1.63 -6.22
C GLY A 103 1.40 -3.00 -6.00
N ALA A 104 1.78 -3.71 -7.06
CA ALA A 104 2.59 -4.92 -6.94
C ALA A 104 3.48 -5.11 -8.17
N PHE A 105 4.61 -5.81 -8.03
CA PHE A 105 5.36 -6.34 -9.17
C PHE A 105 4.76 -7.68 -9.61
N ILE A 106 4.69 -7.90 -10.93
CA ILE A 106 4.19 -9.15 -11.50
C ILE A 106 5.06 -9.61 -12.67
N GLN A 107 4.88 -10.87 -13.09
CA GLN A 107 5.58 -11.47 -14.23
C GLN A 107 7.11 -11.32 -14.12
N ASN A 108 7.67 -11.79 -13.01
CA ASN A 108 9.11 -11.71 -12.69
C ASN A 108 9.65 -10.27 -12.78
N ASP A 109 8.98 -9.34 -12.11
CA ASP A 109 9.34 -7.91 -12.02
C ASP A 109 9.36 -7.13 -13.35
N THR A 110 8.86 -7.72 -14.44
CA THR A 110 8.81 -7.04 -15.76
C THR A 110 7.61 -6.09 -15.89
N ARG A 111 6.59 -6.28 -15.04
CA ARG A 111 5.36 -5.48 -15.00
C ARG A 111 5.01 -5.09 -13.58
N VAL A 112 4.14 -4.10 -13.49
CA VAL A 112 3.44 -3.74 -12.26
C VAL A 112 1.94 -3.92 -12.43
N LEU A 113 1.26 -4.11 -11.31
CA LEU A 113 -0.18 -4.06 -11.15
C LEU A 113 -0.52 -2.96 -10.15
N TYR A 114 -1.66 -2.29 -10.34
CA TYR A 114 -2.23 -1.36 -9.36
C TYR A 114 -3.70 -1.10 -9.68
N SER A 115 -4.45 -0.64 -8.69
CA SER A 115 -5.84 -0.24 -8.88
C SER A 115 -5.93 1.26 -9.11
N SER A 116 -6.85 1.73 -9.96
CA SER A 116 -7.01 3.15 -10.24
C SER A 116 -8.41 3.59 -10.66
N THR A 117 -8.73 4.86 -10.42
CA THR A 117 -10.00 5.49 -10.79
C THR A 117 -10.04 6.02 -12.22
N PHE A 118 -8.92 6.13 -12.94
CA PHE A 118 -8.83 6.97 -14.14
C PHE A 118 -9.75 6.60 -15.30
N ALA A 119 -10.31 5.38 -15.35
CA ALA A 119 -11.34 5.03 -16.35
C ALA A 119 -12.70 5.67 -16.07
N HIS A 120 -12.95 6.05 -14.82
CA HIS A 120 -14.21 6.65 -14.38
C HIS A 120 -14.02 8.13 -14.00
N ASP A 121 -12.90 8.46 -13.35
CA ASP A 121 -12.54 9.82 -12.99
C ASP A 121 -11.01 10.00 -12.95
N THR A 122 -10.53 10.93 -13.78
CA THR A 122 -9.12 11.33 -13.86
C THR A 122 -8.70 12.31 -12.77
N ALA A 123 -9.66 12.92 -12.06
CA ALA A 123 -9.40 13.80 -10.93
C ALA A 123 -9.18 13.00 -9.63
N CYS A 124 -8.68 13.69 -8.61
CA CYS A 124 -8.59 13.11 -7.28
C CYS A 124 -9.97 13.02 -6.65
N PRO A 125 -10.36 11.85 -6.11
CA PRO A 125 -11.62 11.70 -5.41
C PRO A 125 -11.72 12.72 -4.28
N THR A 126 -12.90 13.32 -4.14
CA THR A 126 -13.17 14.21 -3.00
C THR A 126 -13.06 13.41 -1.70
N PRO A 127 -12.45 13.97 -0.65
CA PRO A 127 -12.46 13.35 0.67
C PRO A 127 -13.91 13.07 1.12
N PRO A 128 -14.15 11.95 1.84
CA PRO A 128 -15.48 11.62 2.33
C PRO A 128 -15.99 12.67 3.33
N ASP A 129 -17.31 12.80 3.43
CA ASP A 129 -17.93 13.68 4.42
C ASP A 129 -17.63 13.20 5.85
N LYS A 130 -16.95 14.07 6.61
CA LYS A 130 -16.54 13.82 8.00
C LYS A 130 -17.72 13.69 8.97
N SER A 131 -18.93 14.10 8.58
CA SER A 131 -20.15 13.92 9.39
C SER A 131 -20.46 12.44 9.64
N HIS A 132 -20.04 11.55 8.73
CA HIS A 132 -20.12 10.10 8.88
C HIS A 132 -18.99 9.53 9.76
N GLY A 133 -18.15 10.36 10.36
CA GLY A 133 -16.97 9.94 11.13
C GLY A 133 -15.85 9.41 10.23
N TYR A 134 -15.02 8.51 10.77
CA TYR A 134 -13.94 7.87 9.99
C TYR A 134 -14.53 6.77 9.08
N VAL A 135 -14.67 7.10 7.79
CA VAL A 135 -15.14 6.21 6.73
C VAL A 135 -14.19 6.29 5.54
N TRP A 136 -14.14 5.22 4.76
CA TRP A 136 -13.36 5.14 3.52
C TRP A 136 -14.28 5.11 2.31
N PRO A 137 -13.99 5.89 1.26
CA PRO A 137 -14.73 5.81 0.01
C PRO A 137 -14.36 4.54 -0.77
N LEU A 138 -15.38 3.80 -1.20
CA LEU A 138 -15.30 2.66 -2.10
C LEU A 138 -15.45 3.18 -3.55
N GLY A 139 -14.42 3.87 -4.02
CA GLY A 139 -14.40 4.50 -5.34
C GLY A 139 -14.57 3.50 -6.50
N HIS A 140 -14.73 4.02 -7.72
CA HIS A 140 -14.73 3.23 -8.94
C HIS A 140 -13.28 2.87 -9.32
N LEU A 141 -12.73 1.85 -8.67
CA LEU A 141 -11.36 1.40 -8.88
C LEU A 141 -11.36 0.18 -9.79
N GLU A 142 -10.50 0.23 -10.81
CA GLU A 142 -10.26 -0.90 -11.69
C GLU A 142 -8.81 -1.35 -11.56
N ILE A 143 -8.56 -2.64 -11.75
CA ILE A 143 -7.22 -3.23 -11.67
C ILE A 143 -6.54 -3.09 -13.04
N TYR A 144 -5.33 -2.55 -13.06
CA TYR A 144 -4.52 -2.37 -14.25
C TYR A 144 -3.17 -3.05 -14.11
N THR A 145 -2.57 -3.39 -15.24
CA THR A 145 -1.16 -3.77 -15.31
C THR A 145 -0.46 -3.10 -16.49
N SER A 146 0.77 -2.64 -16.27
CA SER A 146 1.62 -2.00 -17.28
C SER A 146 3.07 -2.48 -17.14
N LYS A 147 3.89 -2.21 -18.16
CA LYS A 147 5.35 -2.24 -18.00
C LYS A 147 5.79 -1.13 -17.06
N LEU A 148 7.01 -1.23 -16.53
CA LEU A 148 7.55 -0.27 -15.57
C LEU A 148 7.76 1.15 -16.11
N ASP A 149 7.73 1.34 -17.43
CA ASP A 149 7.74 2.64 -18.10
C ASP A 149 6.34 3.20 -18.39
N GLY A 150 5.29 2.50 -17.93
CA GLY A 150 3.89 2.84 -18.15
C GLY A 150 3.31 2.36 -19.49
N SER A 151 4.14 1.81 -20.39
CA SER A 151 3.69 1.29 -21.68
C SER A 151 2.94 -0.05 -21.54
N ASP A 152 2.21 -0.44 -22.58
CA ASP A 152 1.41 -1.68 -22.61
C ASP A 152 0.45 -1.77 -21.41
N LEU A 153 -0.21 -0.65 -21.09
CA LEU A 153 -1.25 -0.58 -20.07
C LEU A 153 -2.44 -1.45 -20.47
N ARG A 154 -2.83 -2.36 -19.57
CA ARG A 154 -3.97 -3.27 -19.72
C ARG A 154 -4.86 -3.14 -18.50
N GLN A 155 -6.16 -3.16 -18.74
CA GLN A 155 -7.18 -3.13 -17.70
C GLN A 155 -7.75 -4.53 -17.52
N LEU A 156 -7.66 -5.08 -16.31
CA LEU A 156 -8.08 -6.44 -15.95
C LEU A 156 -9.55 -6.50 -15.51
N THR A 157 -10.04 -5.48 -14.80
CA THR A 157 -11.45 -5.35 -14.40
C THR A 157 -12.10 -4.16 -15.11
N LYS A 158 -13.38 -4.30 -15.51
CA LYS A 158 -14.12 -3.30 -16.33
C LYS A 158 -15.60 -3.26 -15.93
N ASN A 159 -15.87 -3.19 -14.65
CA ASN A 159 -17.22 -3.38 -14.09
C ASN A 159 -17.75 -2.16 -13.31
N GLY A 160 -16.93 -1.12 -13.12
CA GLY A 160 -17.31 0.11 -12.42
C GLY A 160 -17.47 -0.04 -10.91
N TRP A 161 -17.07 -1.17 -10.35
CA TRP A 161 -17.12 -1.41 -8.92
C TRP A 161 -15.85 -0.93 -8.22
N TYR A 162 -15.77 -1.13 -6.92
CA TYR A 162 -14.50 -1.05 -6.22
C TYR A 162 -13.76 -2.35 -6.52
N ASN A 163 -12.56 -2.29 -7.11
CA ASN A 163 -11.66 -3.42 -7.25
C ASN A 163 -10.28 -2.92 -6.81
N ALA A 164 -9.83 -3.33 -5.62
CA ALA A 164 -8.59 -2.84 -5.02
C ALA A 164 -7.99 -3.86 -4.04
N GLU A 165 -7.02 -3.42 -3.25
CA GLU A 165 -6.39 -4.25 -2.21
C GLU A 165 -5.80 -5.55 -2.78
N THR A 166 -5.26 -5.46 -4.01
CA THR A 166 -4.79 -6.62 -4.75
C THR A 166 -3.42 -7.08 -4.26
N THR A 167 -3.29 -8.38 -4.02
CA THR A 167 -2.04 -9.06 -3.71
C THR A 167 -1.91 -10.32 -4.57
N LEU A 168 -0.78 -11.03 -4.50
CA LEU A 168 -0.47 -12.17 -5.35
C LEU A 168 -0.24 -13.46 -4.57
N SER A 169 -0.56 -14.58 -5.20
CA SER A 169 -0.10 -15.90 -4.78
C SER A 169 1.43 -16.00 -4.86
N PRO A 170 2.07 -16.88 -4.07
CA PRO A 170 3.54 -17.01 -4.05
C PRO A 170 4.15 -17.37 -5.41
N ASP A 171 3.42 -18.07 -6.26
CA ASP A 171 3.84 -18.42 -7.62
C ASP A 171 3.62 -17.29 -8.65
N GLY A 172 3.02 -16.18 -8.23
CA GLY A 172 2.76 -15.00 -9.05
C GLY A 172 1.69 -15.20 -10.14
N LYS A 173 0.86 -16.24 -10.06
CA LYS A 173 -0.14 -16.57 -11.10
C LYS A 173 -1.56 -16.15 -10.77
N THR A 174 -1.87 -16.02 -9.48
CA THR A 174 -3.22 -15.71 -9.00
C THR A 174 -3.19 -14.40 -8.23
N LEU A 175 -4.13 -13.53 -8.56
CA LEU A 175 -4.44 -12.32 -7.82
C LEU A 175 -5.50 -12.66 -6.77
N ILE A 176 -5.40 -12.07 -5.58
CA ILE A 176 -6.51 -11.96 -4.63
C ILE A 176 -6.77 -10.47 -4.38
N PHE A 177 -8.03 -10.05 -4.38
CA PHE A 177 -8.41 -8.64 -4.30
C PHE A 177 -9.77 -8.45 -3.64
N THR A 178 -10.01 -7.25 -3.13
CA THR A 178 -11.31 -6.83 -2.59
C THR A 178 -12.18 -6.28 -3.73
N SER A 179 -13.44 -6.70 -3.81
CA SER A 179 -14.40 -6.10 -4.72
C SER A 179 -15.81 -5.94 -4.18
N THR A 180 -16.53 -4.94 -4.68
CA THR A 180 -17.96 -4.72 -4.40
C THR A 180 -18.90 -5.24 -5.49
N MET A 181 -18.40 -6.02 -6.44
CA MET A 181 -19.14 -6.34 -7.67
C MET A 181 -20.43 -7.14 -7.50
N ASP A 182 -20.56 -7.90 -6.40
CA ASP A 182 -21.78 -8.64 -6.06
C ASP A 182 -22.63 -7.95 -4.99
N GLY A 183 -22.40 -6.65 -4.75
CA GLY A 183 -23.20 -5.85 -3.81
C GLY A 183 -22.78 -5.94 -2.35
N ASP A 184 -21.68 -6.61 -2.03
CA ASP A 184 -21.01 -6.58 -0.73
C ASP A 184 -19.48 -6.50 -0.89
N ILE A 185 -18.75 -6.12 0.15
CA ILE A 185 -17.28 -5.98 0.10
C ILE A 185 -16.62 -7.33 0.36
N GLU A 186 -16.23 -8.01 -0.71
CA GLU A 186 -15.87 -9.42 -0.69
C GLU A 186 -14.48 -9.67 -1.30
N LEU A 187 -13.86 -10.80 -0.95
CA LEU A 187 -12.63 -11.27 -1.55
C LEU A 187 -12.90 -12.06 -2.83
N TYR A 188 -12.11 -11.76 -3.85
CA TYR A 188 -12.12 -12.45 -5.14
C TYR A 188 -10.71 -12.87 -5.51
N THR A 189 -10.64 -13.92 -6.33
CA THR A 189 -9.42 -14.34 -7.01
C THR A 189 -9.61 -14.31 -8.52
N MET A 190 -8.52 -14.09 -9.24
CA MET A 190 -8.45 -14.28 -10.69
C MET A 190 -7.01 -14.57 -11.10
N HIS A 191 -6.81 -15.10 -12.30
CA HIS A 191 -5.47 -15.22 -12.89
C HIS A 191 -4.91 -13.82 -13.21
N VAL A 192 -3.57 -13.71 -13.25
CA VAL A 192 -2.88 -12.43 -13.58
C VAL A 192 -3.20 -11.87 -14.98
N ASP A 193 -3.81 -12.67 -15.86
CA ASP A 193 -4.31 -12.24 -17.17
C ASP A 193 -5.77 -11.73 -17.14
N GLY A 194 -6.43 -11.77 -15.97
CA GLY A 194 -7.81 -11.36 -15.75
C GLY A 194 -8.85 -12.47 -15.93
N THR A 195 -8.44 -13.70 -16.27
CA THR A 195 -9.37 -14.84 -16.42
C THR A 195 -9.60 -15.57 -15.10
N GLY A 196 -10.57 -16.49 -15.04
CA GLY A 196 -10.76 -17.37 -13.88
C GLY A 196 -11.28 -16.67 -12.62
N LEU A 197 -12.07 -15.60 -12.77
CA LEU A 197 -12.66 -14.85 -11.66
C LEU A 197 -13.51 -15.77 -10.75
N LYS A 198 -13.24 -15.74 -9.45
CA LYS A 198 -13.93 -16.51 -8.42
C LYS A 198 -14.07 -15.70 -7.13
N ARG A 199 -15.28 -15.62 -6.58
CA ARG A 199 -15.54 -15.08 -5.23
C ARG A 199 -15.15 -16.11 -4.14
N LEU A 200 -14.56 -15.63 -3.05
CA LEU A 200 -14.10 -16.47 -1.93
C LEU A 200 -14.92 -16.30 -0.65
N THR A 201 -15.37 -15.08 -0.35
CA THR A 201 -16.14 -14.77 0.86
C THR A 201 -17.59 -14.45 0.48
N HIS A 202 -18.52 -14.69 1.42
CA HIS A 202 -19.97 -14.59 1.17
C HIS A 202 -20.75 -14.03 2.37
N ARG A 203 -20.05 -13.59 3.42
CA ARG A 203 -20.68 -13.22 4.68
C ARG A 203 -20.86 -11.72 4.70
N VAL A 204 -22.10 -11.28 4.94
CA VAL A 204 -22.44 -9.85 5.05
C VAL A 204 -21.44 -9.11 5.94
N GLY A 205 -20.71 -8.17 5.36
CA GLY A 205 -19.74 -7.34 6.07
C GLY A 205 -18.53 -6.98 5.21
N TYR A 206 -17.55 -6.37 5.85
CA TYR A 206 -16.34 -5.94 5.16
C TYR A 206 -15.29 -7.04 5.17
N ASP A 207 -14.98 -7.66 4.03
CA ASP A 207 -13.80 -8.48 3.82
C ASP A 207 -12.78 -7.76 2.90
N GLY A 208 -11.54 -7.57 3.35
CA GLY A 208 -10.54 -6.93 2.47
C GLY A 208 -9.08 -7.13 2.83
N GLY A 209 -8.20 -6.75 1.91
CA GLY A 209 -6.74 -6.69 2.14
C GLY A 209 -6.11 -8.05 2.38
N ALA A 210 -6.53 -9.06 1.61
CA ALA A 210 -6.11 -10.43 1.80
C ALA A 210 -4.72 -10.72 1.24
N TRP A 211 -4.02 -11.66 1.88
CA TRP A 211 -2.70 -12.16 1.49
C TRP A 211 -2.66 -13.68 1.54
N PHE A 212 -1.94 -14.29 0.60
CA PHE A 212 -1.65 -15.73 0.66
C PHE A 212 -0.52 -16.02 1.67
N SER A 213 -0.54 -17.23 2.25
CA SER A 213 0.60 -17.80 2.97
C SER A 213 1.77 -18.07 2.01
N PRO A 214 3.02 -18.16 2.50
CA PRO A 214 4.20 -18.40 1.65
C PRO A 214 4.12 -19.71 0.84
N ASP A 215 3.41 -20.71 1.34
CA ASP A 215 3.17 -21.98 0.65
C ASP A 215 1.90 -21.99 -0.22
N GLY A 216 1.15 -20.88 -0.25
CA GLY A 216 -0.05 -20.68 -1.06
C GLY A 216 -1.30 -21.42 -0.58
N LYS A 217 -1.26 -22.11 0.57
CA LYS A 217 -2.38 -22.95 1.04
C LYS A 217 -3.41 -22.21 1.88
N GLN A 218 -3.05 -21.08 2.45
CA GLN A 218 -3.92 -20.29 3.30
C GLN A 218 -3.98 -18.85 2.82
N ILE A 219 -5.02 -18.15 3.28
CA ILE A 219 -5.13 -16.70 3.19
C ILE A 219 -5.34 -16.09 4.56
N VAL A 220 -4.87 -14.86 4.74
CA VAL A 220 -5.13 -14.00 5.89
C VAL A 220 -5.69 -12.67 5.40
N TRP A 221 -6.68 -12.11 6.10
CA TRP A 221 -7.29 -10.84 5.72
C TRP A 221 -7.89 -10.13 6.93
N ARG A 222 -8.35 -8.91 6.74
CA ARG A 222 -9.15 -8.19 7.74
C ARG A 222 -10.64 -8.35 7.45
N ALA A 223 -11.44 -8.58 8.48
CA ALA A 223 -12.88 -8.66 8.35
C ALA A 223 -13.64 -7.87 9.42
N GLY A 224 -14.71 -7.19 9.02
CA GLY A 224 -15.65 -6.48 9.89
C GLY A 224 -17.08 -6.98 9.65
N TYR A 225 -17.52 -7.96 10.45
CA TYR A 225 -18.88 -8.51 10.33
C TYR A 225 -19.83 -7.84 11.34
N PRO A 226 -20.92 -7.19 10.88
CA PRO A 226 -21.98 -6.67 11.73
C PRO A 226 -22.50 -7.73 12.71
N LYS A 227 -22.75 -7.33 13.98
CA LYS A 227 -23.21 -8.25 15.04
C LYS A 227 -24.69 -8.08 15.38
N THR A 228 -25.23 -6.88 15.15
CA THR A 228 -26.63 -6.55 15.42
C THR A 228 -27.36 -6.09 14.15
N ALA A 229 -28.69 -6.05 14.20
CA ALA A 229 -29.50 -5.48 13.12
C ALA A 229 -29.17 -3.99 12.88
N ALA A 230 -28.85 -3.25 13.94
CA ALA A 230 -28.43 -1.85 13.84
C ALA A 230 -27.07 -1.72 13.13
N ASP A 231 -26.09 -2.57 13.49
CA ASP A 231 -24.78 -2.59 12.80
C ASP A 231 -24.95 -2.95 11.31
N THR A 232 -25.85 -3.89 11.02
CA THR A 232 -26.12 -4.31 9.63
C THR A 232 -26.76 -3.18 8.84
N ALA A 233 -27.69 -2.43 9.44
CA ALA A 233 -28.31 -1.28 8.80
C ALA A 233 -27.32 -0.13 8.57
N ASP A 234 -26.44 0.17 9.53
CA ASP A 234 -25.36 1.16 9.38
C ASP A 234 -24.40 0.75 8.25
N TYR A 235 -23.93 -0.49 8.27
CA TYR A 235 -23.03 -1.04 7.25
C TYR A 235 -23.63 -0.96 5.84
N LEU A 236 -24.85 -1.48 5.65
CA LEU A 236 -25.52 -1.45 4.35
C LEU A 236 -25.90 -0.03 3.93
N GLY A 237 -26.14 0.89 4.87
CA GLY A 237 -26.33 2.31 4.60
C GLY A 237 -25.07 2.92 3.98
N LEU A 238 -23.92 2.80 4.66
CA LEU A 238 -22.64 3.27 4.15
C LEU A 238 -22.29 2.64 2.80
N LEU A 239 -22.51 1.33 2.64
CA LEU A 239 -22.19 0.63 1.40
C LEU A 239 -23.00 1.15 0.19
N ARG A 240 -24.29 1.50 0.39
CA ARG A 240 -25.11 2.14 -0.67
C ARG A 240 -24.52 3.48 -1.12
N ASP A 241 -23.95 4.22 -0.18
CA ASP A 241 -23.25 5.48 -0.44
C ASP A 241 -21.78 5.27 -0.85
N ARG A 242 -21.40 4.02 -1.18
CA ARG A 242 -20.03 3.60 -1.53
C ARG A 242 -19.02 3.98 -0.46
N MET A 243 -19.32 3.65 0.79
CA MET A 243 -18.45 3.87 1.92
C MET A 243 -18.36 2.62 2.80
N VAL A 244 -17.28 2.53 3.57
CA VAL A 244 -17.11 1.54 4.63
C VAL A 244 -16.53 2.19 5.87
N ARG A 245 -16.90 1.69 7.05
CA ARG A 245 -16.30 2.08 8.33
C ARG A 245 -15.29 1.02 8.77
N PRO A 246 -13.99 1.29 8.69
CA PRO A 246 -12.96 0.29 8.95
C PRO A 246 -12.47 0.31 10.41
N SER A 247 -13.20 0.96 11.33
CA SER A 247 -12.73 1.21 12.71
C SER A 247 -12.86 0.01 13.65
N LYS A 248 -13.52 -1.07 13.21
CA LYS A 248 -13.70 -2.33 13.94
C LYS A 248 -13.60 -3.50 12.98
N VAL A 249 -12.36 -3.92 12.72
CA VAL A 249 -12.04 -5.05 11.85
C VAL A 249 -11.05 -5.95 12.56
N GLU A 250 -11.19 -7.25 12.39
CA GLU A 250 -10.39 -8.29 13.04
C GLU A 250 -9.63 -9.08 11.98
N VAL A 251 -8.55 -9.76 12.36
CA VAL A 251 -7.79 -10.62 11.46
C VAL A 251 -8.45 -11.99 11.38
N TRP A 252 -8.55 -12.52 10.17
CA TRP A 252 -9.12 -13.83 9.84
C TRP A 252 -8.16 -14.65 9.00
N VAL A 253 -8.26 -15.98 9.13
CA VAL A 253 -7.50 -16.95 8.34
C VAL A 253 -8.44 -18.00 7.75
N ALA A 254 -8.15 -18.46 6.54
CA ALA A 254 -8.87 -19.53 5.85
C ALA A 254 -7.89 -20.35 5.00
N ASN A 255 -8.38 -21.47 4.46
CA ASN A 255 -7.76 -22.09 3.31
C ASN A 255 -7.80 -21.13 2.11
N ALA A 256 -6.86 -21.28 1.18
CA ALA A 256 -6.74 -20.41 -0.01
C ALA A 256 -7.97 -20.43 -0.93
N ASP A 257 -8.85 -21.43 -0.81
CA ASP A 257 -10.11 -21.51 -1.55
C ASP A 257 -11.30 -20.81 -0.85
N GLY A 258 -11.06 -20.20 0.32
CA GLY A 258 -12.07 -19.53 1.16
C GLY A 258 -12.70 -20.43 2.24
N SER A 259 -12.43 -21.74 2.22
CA SER A 259 -13.00 -22.67 3.21
C SER A 259 -12.30 -22.57 4.57
N ASN A 260 -12.97 -23.03 5.63
CA ASN A 260 -12.45 -23.04 7.00
C ASN A 260 -12.03 -21.65 7.54
N ALA A 261 -12.76 -20.60 7.13
CA ALA A 261 -12.59 -19.26 7.65
C ALA A 261 -12.80 -19.21 9.18
N ARG A 262 -11.84 -18.60 9.88
CA ARG A 262 -11.89 -18.40 11.33
C ARG A 262 -11.25 -17.09 11.73
N GLN A 263 -11.86 -16.44 12.72
CA GLN A 263 -11.36 -15.23 13.35
C GLN A 263 -10.15 -15.57 14.23
N ILE A 264 -9.08 -14.76 14.19
CA ILE A 264 -7.87 -14.99 14.99
C ILE A 264 -7.58 -13.86 15.98
N THR A 265 -8.15 -12.66 15.80
CA THR A 265 -8.10 -11.58 16.79
C THR A 265 -9.51 -11.22 17.26
N ASN A 266 -9.64 -10.70 18.49
CA ASN A 266 -10.88 -10.08 18.97
C ASN A 266 -10.50 -8.88 19.86
N LEU A 267 -9.88 -7.89 19.25
CA LEU A 267 -9.20 -6.78 19.93
C LEU A 267 -10.05 -5.50 19.99
N GLY A 268 -11.13 -5.41 19.19
CA GLY A 268 -12.13 -4.35 19.27
C GLY A 268 -11.73 -3.00 18.63
N GLY A 269 -10.48 -2.87 18.18
CA GLY A 269 -9.96 -1.77 17.37
C GLY A 269 -9.95 -2.09 15.87
N ALA A 270 -9.13 -1.34 15.13
CA ALA A 270 -8.85 -1.61 13.73
C ALA A 270 -7.56 -2.44 13.64
N ASN A 271 -7.67 -3.65 13.08
CA ASN A 271 -6.55 -4.54 12.83
C ASN A 271 -6.34 -4.67 11.32
N PHE A 272 -5.27 -4.06 10.79
CA PHE A 272 -5.05 -3.85 9.36
C PHE A 272 -3.84 -4.61 8.82
N ALA A 273 -3.79 -4.67 7.48
CA ALA A 273 -2.67 -5.16 6.68
C ALA A 273 -2.00 -6.45 7.23
N PRO A 274 -2.78 -7.51 7.51
CA PRO A 274 -2.19 -8.74 8.01
C PRO A 274 -1.44 -9.47 6.89
N ILE A 275 -0.24 -9.95 7.18
CA ILE A 275 0.53 -10.82 6.29
C ILE A 275 1.18 -11.95 7.10
N PHE A 276 1.42 -13.09 6.46
CA PHE A 276 2.21 -14.15 7.08
C PHE A 276 3.70 -13.77 7.16
N THR A 277 4.39 -14.29 8.17
CA THR A 277 5.85 -14.31 8.19
C THR A 277 6.40 -15.18 7.05
N PRO A 278 7.65 -14.99 6.60
CA PRO A 278 8.23 -15.73 5.47
C PRO A 278 8.25 -17.25 5.66
N ASP A 279 8.35 -17.70 6.91
CA ASP A 279 8.31 -19.11 7.31
C ASP A 279 6.88 -19.64 7.51
N GLY A 280 5.85 -18.79 7.37
CA GLY A 280 4.44 -19.11 7.55
C GLY A 280 4.01 -19.40 9.00
N ARG A 281 4.90 -19.25 9.99
CA ARG A 281 4.62 -19.63 11.38
C ARG A 281 3.80 -18.61 12.16
N LYS A 282 3.89 -17.33 11.80
CA LYS A 282 3.17 -16.23 12.45
C LYS A 282 2.52 -15.32 11.41
N ILE A 283 1.70 -14.40 11.90
CA ILE A 283 1.08 -13.32 11.13
C ILE A 283 1.50 -12.00 11.78
N ILE A 284 2.01 -11.06 10.99
CA ILE A 284 2.23 -9.67 11.40
C ILE A 284 1.08 -8.81 10.89
N PHE A 285 0.59 -7.88 11.70
CA PHE A 285 -0.49 -6.96 11.34
C PHE A 285 -0.33 -5.64 12.11
N SER A 286 -0.98 -4.57 11.66
CA SER A 286 -1.02 -3.31 12.41
C SER A 286 -2.31 -3.20 13.22
N SER A 287 -2.23 -2.60 14.42
CA SER A 287 -3.39 -2.44 15.27
C SER A 287 -3.33 -1.20 16.14
N ASN A 288 -4.49 -0.59 16.38
CA ASN A 288 -4.66 0.46 17.38
C ASN A 288 -5.39 -0.04 18.64
N TYR A 289 -5.38 -1.35 18.92
CA TYR A 289 -6.22 -1.89 20.01
C TYR A 289 -5.86 -1.40 21.41
N GLU A 290 -4.62 -0.99 21.66
CA GLU A 290 -4.21 -0.39 22.95
C GLU A 290 -4.73 1.04 23.10
N HIS A 291 -4.96 1.72 21.98
CA HIS A 291 -5.51 3.07 21.91
C HIS A 291 -6.64 3.16 20.88
N PRO A 292 -7.79 2.47 21.09
CA PRO A 292 -8.84 2.40 20.08
C PRO A 292 -9.36 3.80 19.73
N ARG A 293 -9.64 4.02 18.43
CA ARG A 293 -10.07 5.32 17.87
C ARG A 293 -9.02 6.43 17.90
N SER A 294 -7.78 6.11 18.25
CA SER A 294 -6.64 6.99 18.00
C SER A 294 -6.04 6.72 16.60
N GLY A 295 -5.17 7.63 16.16
CA GLY A 295 -4.30 7.41 15.01
C GLY A 295 -3.02 6.63 15.35
N ASN A 296 -2.82 6.23 16.61
CA ASN A 296 -1.66 5.44 17.00
C ASN A 296 -1.89 3.97 16.60
N PHE A 297 -1.01 3.45 15.77
CA PHE A 297 -0.99 2.06 15.34
C PHE A 297 0.40 1.49 15.59
N ASP A 298 0.44 0.28 16.10
CA ASP A 298 1.67 -0.49 16.24
C ASP A 298 1.57 -1.80 15.46
N LEU A 299 2.71 -2.38 15.11
CA LEU A 299 2.80 -3.70 14.52
C LEU A 299 2.78 -4.77 15.61
N TYR A 300 2.06 -5.86 15.35
CA TYR A 300 1.94 -7.01 16.24
C TYR A 300 2.15 -8.31 15.48
N LEU A 301 2.80 -9.28 16.13
CA LEU A 301 2.85 -10.67 15.71
C LEU A 301 1.81 -11.49 16.47
N ILE A 302 1.24 -12.49 15.81
CA ILE A 302 0.32 -13.47 16.40
C ILE A 302 0.50 -14.83 15.74
N ASN A 303 0.23 -15.90 16.47
CA ASN A 303 0.16 -17.24 15.88
C ASN A 303 -1.11 -17.36 15.03
N PRO A 304 -1.11 -18.19 13.96
CA PRO A 304 -2.30 -18.40 13.15
C PRO A 304 -3.50 -18.89 13.96
N ASP A 305 -3.33 -19.55 15.11
CA ASP A 305 -4.42 -19.98 15.99
C ASP A 305 -5.02 -18.87 16.89
N GLY A 306 -4.47 -17.66 16.83
CA GLY A 306 -4.90 -16.51 17.63
C GLY A 306 -4.19 -16.37 18.98
N THR A 307 -3.22 -17.23 19.29
CA THR A 307 -2.40 -17.13 20.51
C THR A 307 -1.10 -16.36 20.29
N GLY A 308 -0.37 -16.05 21.37
CA GLY A 308 0.99 -15.51 21.27
C GLY A 308 1.09 -14.10 20.71
N LEU A 309 0.10 -13.24 20.99
CA LEU A 309 0.12 -11.84 20.61
C LEU A 309 1.36 -11.14 21.20
N GLU A 310 2.11 -10.46 20.34
CA GLU A 310 3.40 -9.86 20.65
C GLU A 310 3.52 -8.50 19.93
N LYS A 311 3.85 -7.45 20.67
CA LYS A 311 4.06 -6.11 20.13
C LYS A 311 5.45 -5.98 19.51
N ILE A 312 5.55 -5.38 18.31
CA ILE A 312 6.78 -5.32 17.49
C ILE A 312 7.31 -3.90 17.38
N THR A 313 6.44 -2.93 17.12
CA THR A 313 6.78 -1.50 17.15
C THR A 313 6.19 -0.84 18.38
N THR A 314 6.80 0.26 18.82
CA THR A 314 6.34 1.01 20.00
C THR A 314 6.41 2.52 19.79
N HIS A 315 6.52 2.98 18.55
CA HIS A 315 6.58 4.41 18.26
C HIS A 315 5.20 5.04 18.52
N ASN A 316 5.16 6.14 19.27
CA ASN A 316 3.89 6.75 19.71
C ASN A 316 3.23 7.61 18.61
N ASP A 317 2.95 7.02 17.47
CA ASP A 317 2.20 7.57 16.34
C ASP A 317 1.78 6.39 15.43
N PHE A 318 1.89 6.51 14.11
CA PHE A 318 1.48 5.48 13.18
C PHE A 318 2.65 4.57 12.77
N ASP A 319 2.47 3.26 12.89
CA ASP A 319 3.24 2.19 12.24
C ASP A 319 2.27 1.19 11.59
N SER A 320 2.39 0.97 10.27
CA SER A 320 1.47 0.09 9.53
C SER A 320 2.05 -0.45 8.22
N PHE A 321 1.24 -1.21 7.49
CA PHE A 321 1.56 -1.80 6.18
C PHE A 321 2.89 -2.59 6.19
N PRO A 322 3.03 -3.59 7.08
CA PRO A 322 4.25 -4.39 7.15
C PRO A 322 4.42 -5.22 5.86
N MET A 323 5.66 -5.40 5.42
CA MET A 323 6.01 -6.39 4.40
C MET A 323 7.40 -6.97 4.61
N PHE A 324 7.51 -8.30 4.65
CA PHE A 324 8.80 -8.97 4.65
C PHE A 324 9.43 -9.01 3.25
N SER A 325 10.77 -8.95 3.20
CA SER A 325 11.51 -9.23 1.96
C SER A 325 11.35 -10.69 1.53
N PRO A 326 11.50 -11.02 0.23
CA PRO A 326 11.39 -12.40 -0.25
C PRO A 326 12.34 -13.38 0.42
N ASP A 327 13.51 -12.92 0.88
CA ASP A 327 14.48 -13.72 1.63
C ASP A 327 14.23 -13.76 3.15
N GLY A 328 13.20 -13.06 3.63
CA GLY A 328 12.79 -12.96 5.01
C GLY A 328 13.73 -12.19 5.94
N LYS A 329 14.77 -11.54 5.42
CA LYS A 329 15.78 -10.85 6.24
C LYS A 329 15.46 -9.40 6.56
N LYS A 330 14.42 -8.84 5.95
CA LYS A 330 14.06 -7.43 6.10
C LYS A 330 12.56 -7.26 6.28
N LEU A 331 12.19 -6.21 6.99
CA LEU A 331 10.82 -5.73 7.11
C LEU A 331 10.74 -4.30 6.57
N LEU A 332 9.77 -4.05 5.68
CA LEU A 332 9.28 -2.73 5.32
C LEU A 332 8.04 -2.40 6.15
N TRP A 333 7.86 -1.13 6.49
CA TRP A 333 6.60 -0.62 7.02
C TRP A 333 6.49 0.88 6.75
N ALA A 334 5.26 1.40 6.81
CA ALA A 334 4.98 2.82 6.78
C ALA A 334 4.94 3.35 8.23
N SER A 335 5.57 4.49 8.49
CA SER A 335 5.66 5.08 9.82
C SER A 335 5.63 6.60 9.79
N ASN A 336 5.09 7.20 10.84
CA ASN A 336 5.19 8.64 11.10
C ASN A 336 6.46 9.02 11.88
N ARG A 337 7.35 8.05 12.18
CA ARG A 337 8.63 8.37 12.83
C ARG A 337 9.42 9.36 11.97
N ASN A 338 10.04 10.34 12.61
CA ASN A 338 10.80 11.42 11.97
C ASN A 338 10.00 12.29 10.97
N GLN A 339 8.66 12.34 11.08
CA GLN A 339 7.82 13.27 10.32
C GLN A 339 8.26 14.73 10.48
N LYS A 340 8.25 15.52 9.40
CA LYS A 340 8.53 16.96 9.41
C LYS A 340 7.27 17.79 9.57
N GLU A 341 6.13 17.24 9.21
CA GLU A 341 4.81 17.79 9.45
C GLU A 341 3.85 16.70 9.96
N VAL A 342 2.84 17.10 10.74
CA VAL A 342 1.89 16.16 11.34
C VAL A 342 1.14 15.39 10.24
N GLY A 343 1.19 14.06 10.29
CA GLY A 343 0.55 13.18 9.33
C GLY A 343 1.44 12.81 8.13
N GLU A 344 2.70 13.24 8.11
CA GLU A 344 3.68 12.76 7.12
C GLU A 344 4.07 11.31 7.43
N THR A 345 3.60 10.39 6.59
CA THR A 345 3.96 8.98 6.66
C THR A 345 5.08 8.66 5.67
N ASN A 346 6.10 7.93 6.12
CA ASN A 346 7.25 7.53 5.33
C ASN A 346 7.49 6.02 5.36
N ILE A 347 8.17 5.49 4.35
CA ILE A 347 8.55 4.07 4.29
C ILE A 347 9.89 3.87 4.98
N PHE A 348 9.93 2.89 5.88
CA PHE A 348 11.12 2.44 6.58
C PHE A 348 11.43 0.99 6.21
N ILE A 349 12.71 0.65 6.29
CA ILE A 349 13.21 -0.71 6.14
C ILE A 349 14.16 -1.04 7.30
N ALA A 350 14.05 -2.24 7.86
CA ALA A 350 14.95 -2.75 8.88
C ALA A 350 15.48 -4.13 8.50
N ASP A 351 16.63 -4.48 9.06
CA ASP A 351 17.02 -5.88 9.18
C ASP A 351 16.13 -6.53 10.24
N TRP A 352 15.51 -7.65 9.87
CA TRP A 352 14.66 -8.44 10.75
C TRP A 352 15.50 -9.41 11.57
N VAL A 353 15.21 -9.49 12.88
CA VAL A 353 15.85 -10.41 13.82
C VAL A 353 14.75 -11.20 14.53
N ASP A 354 14.81 -12.53 14.44
CA ASP A 354 13.86 -13.44 15.13
C ASP A 354 14.05 -13.49 16.65
#